data_AF-A0AAU5DUK3-F1
#
_entry.id   AF-A0AAU5DUK3-F1
#
_cell.length_a   1.000
_cell.length_b   1.000
_cell.length_c   1.000
_cell.angle_alpha   90.00
_cell.angle_beta   90.00
_cell.angle_gamma   90.00
#
_symmetry.space_group_name_H-M   'P 1'
#
loop_
_entity.id
_entity.type
_entity.pdbx_description
1 polymer ?
#
loop_
_entity_poly.entity_id
_entity_poly.type
_entity_poly.pdbx_seq_one_letter_code
_entity_poly.pdbx_strand_id
1 'polypeptide(L)'
;MIGRRITYRTVDGVRIPGTWRHAFIHNGSYFLTDLFIYADGLIDCWGLVTIEEFEEKLRTGWVATTLPDGAKASAHGLARWKFSEPRSPLTPELLVAEVRDTIDQLNQRPDSTGRCLAAVDAFLADRTEENRVAAHTAFLAVPASKRRYALGDMDTKDWPLRVLVAGPGGRTYLPSDPPVSQANYDRALAYFEERARWSAERDTRVRADGPAAPHAPAVQLCHSYPKEPVANPGHLGLRNDYPAPITVEKVVYPSVAHAYWALSVTQPEVRSAITAADTAAAAHELAAATARREGWEHVRAAVMTSLLRTKYDQHPELAETLLATDDATLIYDDTTSAFWGDNGGHGRNWTGRLLELVRSELHMRRNGIPEL
;
A
#
# COMPACT_ATOMS: atom_id res chain seq x y z
N MET A 1 -11.86 -1.53 -12.80
CA MET A 1 -11.19 -1.80 -11.51
C MET A 1 -10.53 -3.15 -11.65
N ILE A 2 -9.20 -3.21 -11.80
CA ILE A 2 -8.46 -4.46 -11.61
C ILE A 2 -8.78 -4.89 -10.19
N GLY A 3 -9.66 -5.89 -10.05
CA GLY A 3 -9.87 -6.54 -8.77
C GLY A 3 -8.51 -7.04 -8.27
N ARG A 4 -8.34 -7.22 -6.97
CA ARG A 4 -7.11 -7.63 -6.24
C ARG A 4 -6.45 -8.96 -6.71
N ARG A 5 -6.69 -9.40 -7.94
CA ARG A 5 -6.20 -10.61 -8.59
C ARG A 5 -4.86 -10.28 -9.25
N ILE A 6 -3.79 -10.49 -8.51
CA ILE A 6 -2.42 -10.33 -9.01
C ILE A 6 -1.91 -11.73 -9.38
N THR A 7 -1.27 -11.84 -10.54
CA THR A 7 -0.51 -13.02 -10.95
C THR A 7 0.82 -12.57 -11.57
N TYR A 8 1.67 -13.53 -11.92
CA TYR A 8 2.87 -13.26 -12.69
C TYR A 8 3.23 -14.48 -13.53
N ARG A 9 4.02 -14.23 -14.57
CA ARG A 9 4.71 -15.24 -15.36
C ARG A 9 6.21 -15.00 -15.23
N THR A 10 7.02 -16.05 -15.22
CA THR A 10 8.48 -15.93 -15.26
C THR A 10 8.98 -16.32 -16.64
N VAL A 11 9.75 -15.43 -17.27
CA VAL A 11 10.45 -15.67 -18.55
C VAL A 11 11.89 -15.26 -18.34
N ASP A 12 12.84 -16.16 -18.61
CA ASP A 12 14.28 -15.93 -18.46
C ASP A 12 14.69 -15.33 -17.10
N GLY A 13 14.03 -15.75 -16.02
CA GLY A 13 14.26 -15.26 -14.67
C GLY A 13 13.61 -13.90 -14.34
N VAL A 14 12.99 -13.23 -15.32
CA VAL A 14 12.27 -11.98 -15.13
C VAL A 14 10.80 -12.25 -14.83
N ARG A 15 10.25 -11.60 -13.80
CA ARG A 15 8.83 -11.66 -13.47
C ARG A 15 8.05 -10.62 -14.28
N ILE A 16 7.14 -11.11 -15.11
CA ILE A 16 6.19 -10.31 -15.85
C ILE A 16 4.90 -10.24 -15.03
N PRO A 17 4.47 -9.04 -14.58
CA PRO A 17 3.24 -8.89 -13.82
C PRO A 17 2.03 -9.20 -14.70
N GLY A 18 0.99 -9.73 -14.09
CA GLY A 18 -0.27 -10.01 -14.75
C GLY A 18 -1.47 -9.97 -13.82
N THR A 19 -2.63 -10.13 -14.41
CA THR A 19 -3.90 -10.30 -13.71
C THR A 19 -4.73 -11.36 -14.43
N TRP A 20 -5.92 -11.65 -13.93
CA TRP A 20 -6.81 -12.62 -14.53
C TRP A 20 -8.28 -12.32 -14.27
N ARG A 21 -9.14 -12.82 -15.14
CA ARG A 21 -10.60 -12.72 -15.05
C ARG A 21 -11.25 -14.02 -15.50
N HIS A 22 -12.48 -14.27 -15.08
CA HIS A 22 -13.20 -15.43 -15.59
C HIS A 22 -13.68 -15.19 -17.03
N ALA A 23 -13.62 -16.22 -17.85
CA ALA A 23 -14.16 -16.28 -19.20
C ALA A 23 -14.70 -17.68 -19.50
N PHE A 24 -15.50 -17.81 -20.56
CA PHE A 24 -15.90 -19.10 -21.09
C PHE A 24 -15.05 -19.44 -22.32
N ILE A 25 -14.46 -20.63 -22.34
CA ILE A 25 -13.86 -21.19 -23.55
C ILE A 25 -14.82 -22.20 -24.18
N HIS A 26 -15.02 -22.10 -25.49
CA HIS A 26 -15.85 -23.01 -26.26
C HIS A 26 -14.96 -24.00 -27.01
N ASN A 27 -14.93 -25.24 -26.52
CA ASN A 27 -14.25 -26.36 -27.16
C ASN A 27 -15.18 -27.59 -27.16
N GLY A 28 -16.19 -27.57 -28.04
CA GLY A 28 -17.29 -28.55 -28.08
C GLY A 28 -18.36 -28.35 -26.99
N SER A 29 -17.95 -27.94 -25.79
CA SER A 29 -18.82 -27.44 -24.70
C SER A 29 -18.23 -26.14 -24.15
N TYR A 30 -18.96 -25.45 -23.26
CA TYR A 30 -18.44 -24.26 -22.59
C TYR A 30 -17.71 -24.61 -21.29
N PHE A 31 -16.55 -24.00 -21.08
CA PHE A 31 -15.72 -24.20 -19.90
C PHE A 31 -15.49 -22.86 -19.21
N LEU A 32 -15.98 -22.71 -17.98
CA LEU A 32 -15.62 -21.59 -17.15
C LEU A 32 -14.16 -21.73 -16.73
N THR A 33 -13.33 -20.77 -17.11
CA THR A 33 -11.89 -20.79 -16.85
C THR A 33 -11.38 -19.39 -16.55
N ASP A 34 -10.10 -19.30 -16.19
CA ASP A 34 -9.42 -18.05 -15.92
C ASP A 34 -8.63 -17.62 -17.15
N LEU A 35 -8.96 -16.44 -17.65
CA LEU A 35 -8.23 -15.73 -18.68
C LEU A 35 -7.14 -14.90 -18.02
N PHE A 36 -5.87 -15.25 -18.25
CA PHE A 36 -4.75 -14.48 -17.72
C PHE A 36 -4.29 -13.41 -18.71
N ILE A 37 -3.95 -12.23 -18.21
CA ILE A 37 -3.53 -11.07 -18.99
C ILE A 37 -2.21 -10.57 -18.40
N TYR A 38 -1.19 -10.42 -19.22
CA TYR A 38 0.16 -10.04 -18.80
C TYR A 38 0.57 -8.67 -19.33
N ALA A 39 1.52 -8.02 -18.64
CA ALA A 39 1.98 -6.68 -18.97
C ALA A 39 2.67 -6.57 -20.34
N ASP A 40 3.31 -7.63 -20.81
CA ASP A 40 3.92 -7.68 -22.15
C ASP A 40 2.90 -7.87 -23.29
N GLY A 41 1.60 -7.91 -22.98
CA GLY A 41 0.51 -8.00 -23.96
C GLY A 41 0.09 -9.42 -24.30
N LEU A 42 0.69 -10.44 -23.71
CA LEU A 42 0.25 -11.82 -23.91
C LEU A 42 -0.94 -12.17 -23.02
N ILE A 43 -1.79 -13.05 -23.55
CA ILE A 43 -3.05 -13.46 -22.93
C ILE A 43 -3.10 -14.98 -22.93
N ASP A 44 -3.38 -15.61 -21.79
CA ASP A 44 -3.57 -17.07 -21.71
C ASP A 44 -5.07 -17.39 -21.68
N CYS A 45 -5.53 -18.04 -22.76
CA CYS A 45 -6.89 -18.52 -22.94
C CYS A 45 -6.89 -20.00 -23.38
N TRP A 46 -6.27 -20.86 -22.55
CA TRP A 46 -5.86 -22.22 -22.90
C TRP A 46 -4.79 -22.22 -23.98
N GLY A 47 -3.73 -21.47 -23.71
CA GLY A 47 -2.63 -21.21 -24.62
C GLY A 47 -2.33 -19.73 -24.68
N LEU A 48 -1.04 -19.42 -24.59
CA LEU A 48 -0.52 -18.06 -24.62
C LEU A 48 -0.62 -17.51 -26.04
N VAL A 49 -1.29 -16.37 -26.22
CA VAL A 49 -1.54 -15.74 -27.51
C VAL A 49 -1.30 -14.22 -27.44
N THR A 50 -1.05 -13.61 -28.60
CA THR A 50 -1.02 -12.14 -28.73
C THR A 50 -2.42 -11.53 -28.68
N ILE A 51 -2.51 -10.20 -28.64
CA ILE A 51 -3.79 -9.48 -28.67
C ILE A 51 -4.53 -9.76 -29.99
N GLU A 52 -3.81 -9.78 -31.10
CA GLU A 52 -4.37 -10.01 -32.45
C GLU A 52 -4.93 -11.43 -32.57
N GLU A 53 -4.19 -12.42 -32.05
CA GLU A 53 -4.64 -13.81 -31.98
C GLU A 53 -5.81 -14.00 -31.00
N PHE A 54 -5.82 -13.24 -29.90
CA PHE A 54 -6.94 -13.22 -28.96
C PHE A 54 -8.21 -12.64 -29.60
N GLU A 55 -8.09 -11.57 -30.39
CA GLU A 55 -9.18 -11.02 -31.20
C GLU A 55 -9.73 -12.04 -32.20
N GLU A 56 -8.86 -12.82 -32.86
CA GLU A 56 -9.27 -13.94 -33.70
C GLU A 56 -10.04 -15.00 -32.90
N LYS A 57 -9.53 -15.41 -31.74
CA LYS A 57 -10.18 -16.38 -30.86
C LYS A 57 -11.54 -15.90 -30.33
N LEU A 58 -11.74 -14.59 -30.17
CA LEU A 58 -13.05 -14.04 -29.88
C LEU A 58 -13.98 -14.11 -31.08
N ARG A 59 -13.48 -13.82 -32.28
CA ARG A 59 -14.26 -13.85 -33.53
C ARG A 59 -14.71 -15.25 -33.91
N THR A 60 -13.86 -16.25 -33.69
CA THR A 60 -14.19 -17.67 -33.91
C THR A 60 -15.09 -18.26 -32.83
N GLY A 61 -15.32 -17.50 -31.74
CA GLY A 61 -16.11 -17.93 -30.59
C GLY A 61 -15.37 -18.89 -29.66
N TRP A 62 -14.06 -19.11 -29.84
CA TRP A 62 -13.23 -19.88 -28.90
C TRP A 62 -13.28 -19.27 -27.50
N VAL A 63 -13.09 -17.95 -27.39
CA VAL A 63 -13.43 -17.22 -26.17
C VAL A 63 -14.87 -16.73 -26.32
N ALA A 64 -15.78 -17.32 -25.57
CA ALA A 64 -17.20 -17.09 -25.72
C ALA A 64 -17.66 -15.89 -24.90
N THR A 65 -18.20 -14.88 -25.59
CA THR A 65 -18.93 -13.76 -24.98
C THR A 65 -20.45 -13.94 -25.07
N THR A 66 -20.91 -14.86 -25.92
CA THR A 66 -22.31 -15.24 -26.12
C THR A 66 -22.50 -16.71 -25.81
N LEU A 67 -23.55 -17.02 -25.05
CA LEU A 67 -23.86 -18.36 -24.54
C LEU A 67 -25.27 -18.73 -25.01
N PRO A 68 -25.46 -19.81 -25.80
CA PRO A 68 -26.78 -20.22 -26.26
C PRO A 68 -27.64 -20.77 -25.13
N ASP A 69 -28.97 -20.58 -25.25
CA ASP A 69 -29.92 -21.25 -24.38
C ASP A 69 -29.78 -22.78 -24.49
N GLY A 70 -29.78 -23.45 -23.34
CA GLY A 70 -29.58 -24.88 -23.27
C GLY A 70 -28.16 -25.38 -23.55
N ALA A 71 -27.18 -24.50 -23.76
CA ALA A 71 -25.78 -24.90 -23.86
C ALA A 71 -25.28 -25.48 -22.52
N LYS A 72 -24.41 -26.49 -22.60
CA LYS A 72 -23.78 -27.11 -21.42
C LYS A 72 -22.49 -26.37 -21.08
N ALA A 73 -22.33 -26.05 -19.80
CA ALA A 73 -21.12 -25.45 -19.26
C ALA A 73 -20.57 -26.28 -18.09
N SER A 74 -19.27 -26.13 -17.84
CA SER A 74 -18.62 -26.77 -16.71
C SER A 74 -17.53 -25.91 -16.10
N ALA A 75 -17.34 -26.05 -14.80
CA ALA A 75 -16.15 -25.61 -14.07
C ALA A 75 -15.36 -26.86 -13.68
N HIS A 76 -14.10 -26.94 -14.10
CA HIS A 76 -13.30 -28.16 -13.98
C HIS A 76 -13.19 -28.61 -12.51
N GLY A 77 -13.45 -29.89 -12.25
CA GLY A 77 -13.41 -30.48 -10.91
C GLY A 77 -14.51 -30.01 -9.95
N LEU A 78 -15.43 -29.13 -10.39
CA LEU A 78 -16.42 -28.50 -9.52
C LEU A 78 -17.86 -28.88 -9.90
N ALA A 79 -18.32 -28.50 -11.08
CA ALA A 79 -19.71 -28.68 -11.48
C ALA A 79 -19.92 -28.66 -12.99
N ARG A 80 -21.05 -29.23 -13.43
CA ARG A 80 -21.58 -29.09 -14.78
C ARG A 80 -23.01 -28.59 -14.70
N TRP A 81 -23.39 -27.69 -15.60
CA TRP A 81 -24.74 -27.13 -15.67
C TRP A 81 -25.15 -26.86 -17.11
N LYS A 82 -26.43 -26.50 -17.28
CA LYS A 82 -27.03 -26.12 -18.54
C LYS A 82 -27.55 -24.70 -18.40
N PHE A 83 -27.28 -23.81 -19.37
CA PHE A 83 -27.83 -22.46 -19.34
C PHE A 83 -29.33 -22.47 -19.60
N SER A 84 -30.03 -21.56 -18.93
CA SER A 84 -31.43 -21.21 -19.18
C SER A 84 -31.50 -19.69 -19.28
N GLU A 85 -31.91 -19.17 -20.43
CA GLU A 85 -32.02 -17.74 -20.75
C GLU A 85 -30.77 -16.90 -20.38
N PRO A 86 -29.56 -17.30 -20.81
CA PRO A 86 -28.33 -16.60 -20.43
C PRO A 86 -28.31 -15.16 -20.97
N ARG A 87 -27.91 -14.21 -20.11
CA ARG A 87 -27.69 -12.80 -20.47
C ARG A 87 -26.24 -12.43 -20.24
N SER A 88 -25.58 -11.96 -21.29
CA SER A 88 -24.20 -11.48 -21.23
C SER A 88 -24.16 -10.06 -21.81
N PRO A 89 -23.78 -9.05 -21.01
CA PRO A 89 -23.54 -7.71 -21.52
C PRO A 89 -22.18 -7.58 -22.24
N LEU A 90 -21.37 -8.65 -22.24
CA LEU A 90 -20.04 -8.66 -22.81
C LEU A 90 -20.10 -8.89 -24.32
N THR A 91 -19.43 -8.05 -25.09
CA THR A 91 -19.19 -8.26 -26.53
C THR A 91 -17.70 -8.52 -26.77
N PRO A 92 -17.33 -9.14 -27.91
CA PRO A 92 -15.93 -9.30 -28.29
C PRO A 92 -15.14 -7.99 -28.22
N GLU A 93 -15.69 -6.92 -28.78
CA GLU A 93 -15.05 -5.59 -28.86
C GLU A 93 -14.87 -4.99 -27.47
N LEU A 94 -15.89 -5.13 -26.59
CA LEU A 94 -15.81 -4.66 -25.22
C LEU A 94 -14.73 -5.41 -24.43
N LEU A 95 -14.66 -6.74 -24.59
CA LEU A 95 -13.67 -7.55 -23.89
C LEU A 95 -12.24 -7.18 -24.32
N VAL A 96 -12.01 -6.99 -25.63
CA VAL A 96 -10.71 -6.55 -26.16
C VAL A 96 -10.31 -5.19 -25.58
N ALA A 97 -11.23 -4.23 -25.58
CA ALA A 97 -10.96 -2.91 -25.03
C ALA A 97 -10.63 -2.96 -23.53
N GLU A 98 -11.33 -3.81 -22.77
CA GLU A 98 -11.03 -4.03 -21.34
C GLU A 98 -9.67 -4.71 -21.13
N VAL A 99 -9.27 -5.65 -21.98
CA VAL A 99 -7.95 -6.29 -21.93
C VAL A 99 -6.84 -5.30 -22.23
N ARG A 100 -7.00 -4.46 -23.26
CA ARG A 100 -6.03 -3.40 -23.61
C ARG A 100 -5.83 -2.41 -22.45
N ASP A 101 -6.91 -1.94 -21.84
CA ASP A 101 -6.83 -1.10 -20.64
C ASP A 101 -6.11 -1.80 -19.48
N THR A 102 -6.34 -3.10 -19.31
CA THR A 102 -5.69 -3.88 -18.26
C THR A 102 -4.18 -3.96 -18.49
N ILE A 103 -3.75 -4.14 -19.74
CA ILE A 103 -2.33 -4.13 -20.12
C ILE A 103 -1.71 -2.75 -19.85
N ASP A 104 -2.41 -1.66 -20.17
CA ASP A 104 -1.96 -0.30 -19.85
C ASP A 104 -1.77 -0.10 -18.35
N GLN A 105 -2.75 -0.53 -17.55
CA GLN A 105 -2.68 -0.46 -16.09
C GLN A 105 -1.52 -1.28 -15.51
N LEU A 106 -1.29 -2.50 -16.02
CA LEU A 106 -0.15 -3.33 -15.60
C LEU A 106 1.20 -2.67 -15.91
N ASN A 107 1.27 -1.86 -16.97
CA ASN A 107 2.45 -1.07 -17.36
C ASN A 107 2.50 0.33 -16.74
N GLN A 108 1.60 0.67 -15.81
CA GLN A 108 1.50 2.01 -15.21
C GLN A 108 1.28 3.13 -16.25
N ARG A 109 0.68 2.79 -17.40
CA ARG A 109 0.29 3.76 -18.43
C ARG A 109 -1.17 4.17 -18.22
N PRO A 110 -1.57 5.38 -18.68
CA PRO A 110 -2.98 5.78 -18.66
C PRO A 110 -3.82 4.81 -19.49
N ASP A 111 -4.84 4.22 -18.87
CA ASP A 111 -5.85 3.43 -19.59
C ASP A 111 -6.80 4.35 -20.38
N SER A 112 -7.79 3.78 -21.08
CA SER A 112 -8.74 4.57 -21.86
C SER A 112 -9.44 5.67 -21.06
N THR A 113 -9.81 5.41 -19.80
CA THR A 113 -10.40 6.41 -18.91
C THR A 113 -9.40 7.52 -18.59
N GLY A 114 -8.16 7.16 -18.23
CA GLY A 114 -7.09 8.15 -17.98
C GLY A 114 -6.82 9.03 -19.21
N ARG A 115 -6.76 8.43 -20.41
CA ARG A 115 -6.60 9.19 -21.66
C ARG A 115 -7.79 10.10 -21.96
N CYS A 116 -9.02 9.64 -21.68
CA CYS A 116 -10.22 10.46 -21.81
C CYS A 116 -10.18 11.68 -20.88
N LEU A 117 -9.81 11.49 -19.61
CA LEU A 117 -9.75 12.60 -18.65
C LEU A 117 -8.63 13.59 -19.02
N ALA A 118 -7.47 13.11 -19.48
CA ALA A 118 -6.42 13.99 -19.98
C ALA A 118 -6.87 14.84 -21.19
N ALA A 119 -7.65 14.25 -22.10
CA ALA A 119 -8.22 15.01 -23.22
C ALA A 119 -9.27 16.03 -22.76
N VAL A 120 -10.04 15.72 -21.72
CA VAL A 120 -10.97 16.68 -21.08
C VAL A 120 -10.20 17.81 -20.40
N ASP A 121 -9.10 17.52 -19.71
CA ASP A 121 -8.26 18.54 -19.09
C ASP A 121 -7.68 19.49 -20.15
N ALA A 122 -7.21 18.94 -21.28
CA ALA A 122 -6.76 19.74 -22.42
C ALA A 122 -7.86 20.64 -22.99
N PHE A 123 -9.10 20.11 -23.10
CA PHE A 123 -10.26 20.90 -23.51
C PHE A 123 -10.65 21.98 -22.50
N LEU A 124 -10.56 21.72 -21.19
CA LEU A 124 -10.87 22.70 -20.17
C LEU A 124 -9.83 23.82 -20.10
N ALA A 125 -8.56 23.49 -20.39
CA ALA A 125 -7.48 24.45 -20.50
C ALA A 125 -7.60 25.34 -21.75
N ASP A 126 -7.99 24.76 -22.88
CA ASP A 126 -8.21 25.47 -24.14
C ASP A 126 -9.52 25.01 -24.80
N ARG A 127 -10.56 25.84 -24.66
CA ARG A 127 -11.97 25.53 -24.98
C ARG A 127 -12.28 25.60 -26.49
N THR A 128 -11.42 25.02 -27.31
CA THR A 128 -11.66 24.89 -28.75
C THR A 128 -12.59 23.72 -29.06
N GLU A 129 -13.32 23.84 -30.16
CA GLU A 129 -14.16 22.75 -30.66
C GLU A 129 -13.33 21.52 -31.05
N GLU A 130 -12.11 21.73 -31.52
CA GLU A 130 -11.13 20.68 -31.85
C GLU A 130 -10.78 19.85 -30.61
N ASN A 131 -10.43 20.51 -29.49
CA ASN A 131 -10.15 19.82 -28.22
C ASN A 131 -11.39 19.12 -27.67
N ARG A 132 -12.59 19.72 -27.85
CA ARG A 132 -13.85 19.07 -27.44
C ARG A 132 -14.11 17.78 -28.23
N VAL A 133 -13.92 17.81 -29.55
CA VAL A 133 -14.09 16.64 -30.43
C VAL A 133 -13.04 15.57 -30.09
N ALA A 134 -11.80 15.97 -29.76
CA ALA A 134 -10.78 15.04 -29.28
C ALA A 134 -11.20 14.37 -27.95
N ALA A 135 -11.69 15.15 -26.98
CA ALA A 135 -12.23 14.63 -25.72
C ALA A 135 -13.44 13.71 -25.93
N HIS A 136 -14.33 14.05 -26.85
CA HIS A 136 -15.48 13.21 -27.22
C HIS A 136 -15.05 11.89 -27.86
N THR A 137 -14.06 11.94 -28.76
CA THR A 137 -13.49 10.74 -29.39
C THR A 137 -12.84 9.84 -28.34
N ALA A 138 -12.07 10.42 -27.42
CA ALA A 138 -11.46 9.69 -26.32
C ALA A 138 -12.51 9.07 -25.37
N PHE A 139 -13.61 9.79 -25.09
CA PHE A 139 -14.74 9.28 -24.30
C PHE A 139 -15.41 8.07 -24.95
N LEU A 140 -15.63 8.12 -26.27
CA LEU A 140 -16.20 6.98 -27.00
C LEU A 140 -15.24 5.79 -27.08
N ALA A 141 -13.93 6.01 -27.01
CA ALA A 141 -12.94 4.94 -26.93
C ALA A 141 -12.91 4.23 -25.57
N VAL A 142 -13.45 4.84 -24.50
CA VAL A 142 -13.61 4.18 -23.20
C VAL A 142 -14.61 3.02 -23.34
N PRO A 143 -14.30 1.80 -22.84
CA PRO A 143 -15.23 0.67 -22.80
C PRO A 143 -16.59 1.08 -22.23
N ALA A 144 -17.68 0.70 -22.89
CA ALA A 144 -19.03 1.10 -22.49
C ALA A 144 -19.37 0.73 -21.03
N SER A 145 -18.85 -0.41 -20.55
CA SER A 145 -18.96 -0.86 -19.15
C SER A 145 -18.29 0.09 -18.14
N LYS A 146 -17.29 0.86 -18.58
CA LYS A 146 -16.49 1.76 -17.73
C LYS A 146 -16.92 3.22 -17.84
N ARG A 147 -17.49 3.66 -18.97
CA ARG A 147 -17.90 5.07 -19.21
C ARG A 147 -18.67 5.66 -18.04
N ARG A 148 -19.67 4.93 -17.55
CA ARG A 148 -20.55 5.35 -16.44
C ARG A 148 -19.80 5.71 -15.15
N TYR A 149 -18.62 5.14 -14.95
CA TYR A 149 -17.82 5.28 -13.74
C TYR A 149 -16.52 6.03 -13.97
N ALA A 150 -16.32 6.62 -15.16
CA ALA A 150 -15.08 7.26 -15.56
C ALA A 150 -14.62 8.37 -14.59
N LEU A 151 -15.58 9.09 -13.98
CA LEU A 151 -15.27 10.17 -13.03
C LEU A 151 -15.03 9.68 -11.59
N GLY A 152 -15.37 8.43 -11.27
CA GLY A 152 -15.33 7.90 -9.89
C GLY A 152 -16.34 8.54 -8.93
N ASP A 153 -17.23 9.39 -9.42
CA ASP A 153 -18.31 10.03 -8.66
C ASP A 153 -19.57 9.16 -8.74
N MET A 154 -20.07 8.71 -7.59
CA MET A 154 -21.23 7.82 -7.54
C MET A 154 -22.57 8.54 -7.61
N ASP A 155 -22.59 9.83 -7.27
CA ASP A 155 -23.79 10.66 -7.21
C ASP A 155 -24.16 11.13 -8.60
N THR A 156 -23.19 11.65 -9.34
CA THR A 156 -23.41 12.20 -10.70
C THR A 156 -22.94 11.26 -11.82
N LYS A 157 -22.15 10.23 -11.49
CA LYS A 157 -21.66 9.22 -12.44
C LYS A 157 -20.90 9.87 -13.59
N ASP A 158 -21.26 9.54 -14.83
CA ASP A 158 -20.67 10.10 -16.03
C ASP A 158 -21.48 11.27 -16.61
N TRP A 159 -22.55 11.73 -15.93
CA TRP A 159 -23.39 12.80 -16.44
C TRP A 159 -22.59 14.08 -16.78
N PRO A 160 -21.72 14.60 -15.91
CA PRO A 160 -20.94 15.78 -16.26
C PRO A 160 -20.04 15.54 -17.47
N LEU A 161 -19.36 14.38 -17.51
CA LEU A 161 -18.44 14.03 -18.58
C LEU A 161 -19.14 13.90 -19.93
N ARG A 162 -20.22 13.11 -20.01
CA ARG A 162 -20.94 12.82 -21.26
C ARG A 162 -21.67 14.05 -21.81
N VAL A 163 -22.09 14.97 -20.94
CA VAL A 163 -22.70 16.25 -21.33
C VAL A 163 -21.63 17.23 -21.84
N LEU A 164 -20.50 17.34 -21.13
CA LEU A 164 -19.39 18.21 -21.52
C LEU A 164 -18.85 17.83 -22.91
N VAL A 165 -18.56 16.55 -23.13
CA VAL A 165 -18.00 16.11 -24.42
C VAL A 165 -19.01 16.14 -25.55
N ALA A 166 -20.32 16.03 -25.28
CA ALA A 166 -21.36 16.14 -26.30
C ALA A 166 -21.56 17.59 -26.80
N GLY A 167 -21.38 18.58 -25.91
CA GLY A 167 -21.49 20.00 -26.24
C GLY A 167 -22.94 20.49 -26.49
N PRO A 168 -23.19 21.81 -26.53
CA PRO A 168 -24.53 22.37 -26.73
C PRO A 168 -25.17 21.93 -28.06
N GLY A 169 -26.42 21.48 -28.02
CA GLY A 169 -27.14 20.93 -29.17
C GLY A 169 -26.72 19.51 -29.59
N GLY A 170 -25.62 18.99 -29.04
CA GLY A 170 -25.15 17.64 -29.28
C GLY A 170 -26.03 16.59 -28.58
N ARG A 171 -25.94 15.34 -29.07
CA ARG A 171 -26.56 14.17 -28.41
C ARG A 171 -25.49 13.38 -27.67
N THR A 172 -25.82 12.91 -26.47
CA THR A 172 -24.93 12.01 -25.72
C THR A 172 -25.02 10.59 -26.27
N TYR A 173 -24.17 9.68 -25.77
CA TYR A 173 -24.21 8.26 -26.16
C TYR A 173 -25.46 7.51 -25.66
N LEU A 174 -26.25 8.10 -24.76
CA LEU A 174 -27.51 7.51 -24.30
C LEU A 174 -28.66 7.97 -25.21
N PRO A 175 -29.31 7.08 -25.97
CA PRO A 175 -30.37 7.48 -26.91
C PRO A 175 -31.58 8.15 -26.26
N SER A 176 -31.81 7.88 -24.97
CA SER A 176 -32.90 8.45 -24.17
C SER A 176 -32.68 9.91 -23.76
N ASP A 177 -31.46 10.42 -23.89
CA ASP A 177 -31.18 11.79 -23.50
C ASP A 177 -31.72 12.80 -24.53
N PRO A 178 -32.29 13.94 -24.07
CA PRO A 178 -32.53 15.06 -24.96
C PRO A 178 -31.20 15.66 -25.45
N PRO A 179 -31.20 16.41 -26.56
CA PRO A 179 -30.05 17.23 -26.95
C PRO A 179 -29.58 18.09 -25.77
N VAL A 180 -28.28 18.22 -25.61
CA VAL A 180 -27.67 18.95 -24.50
C VAL A 180 -28.06 20.43 -24.59
N SER A 181 -28.77 20.93 -23.58
CA SER A 181 -29.07 22.35 -23.45
C SER A 181 -27.84 23.13 -23.00
N GLN A 182 -27.79 24.43 -23.31
CA GLN A 182 -26.73 25.32 -22.81
C GLN A 182 -26.63 25.27 -21.28
N ALA A 183 -27.76 25.28 -20.57
CA ALA A 183 -27.79 25.20 -19.11
C ALA A 183 -27.18 23.91 -18.55
N ASN A 184 -27.41 22.76 -19.20
CA ASN A 184 -26.79 21.50 -18.79
C ASN A 184 -25.29 21.48 -19.06
N TYR A 185 -24.87 22.07 -20.19
CA TYR A 185 -23.47 22.20 -20.55
C TYR A 185 -22.71 23.11 -19.57
N ASP A 186 -23.28 24.26 -19.20
CA ASP A 186 -22.70 25.17 -18.21
C ASP A 186 -22.59 24.51 -16.82
N ARG A 187 -23.60 23.70 -16.44
CA ARG A 187 -23.54 22.91 -15.20
C ARG A 187 -22.46 21.83 -15.25
N ALA A 188 -22.22 21.21 -16.41
CA ALA A 188 -21.12 20.27 -16.58
C ALA A 188 -19.75 20.97 -16.47
N LEU A 189 -19.60 22.17 -17.05
CA LEU A 189 -18.40 22.98 -16.87
C LEU A 189 -18.16 23.33 -15.40
N ALA A 190 -19.18 23.82 -14.70
CA ALA A 190 -19.10 24.16 -13.28
C ALA A 190 -18.69 22.96 -12.42
N TYR A 191 -19.16 21.75 -12.76
CA TYR A 191 -18.73 20.51 -12.08
C TYR A 191 -17.21 20.30 -12.19
N PHE A 192 -16.64 20.45 -13.38
CA PHE A 192 -15.19 20.25 -13.57
C PHE A 192 -14.36 21.37 -12.96
N GLU A 193 -14.83 22.61 -12.99
CA GLU A 193 -14.20 23.75 -12.30
C GLU A 193 -14.20 23.53 -10.77
N GLU A 194 -15.33 23.08 -10.22
CA GLU A 194 -15.42 22.70 -8.81
C GLU A 194 -14.46 21.55 -8.49
N ARG A 195 -14.49 20.47 -9.28
CA ARG A 195 -13.59 19.31 -9.10
C ARG A 195 -12.11 19.72 -9.12
N ALA A 196 -11.72 20.64 -10.00
CA ALA A 196 -10.38 21.19 -10.06
C ALA A 196 -10.03 21.98 -8.79
N ARG A 197 -10.96 22.83 -8.30
CA ARG A 197 -10.80 23.54 -7.03
C ARG A 197 -10.62 22.58 -5.85
N TRP A 198 -11.49 21.58 -5.71
CA TRP A 198 -11.39 20.57 -4.64
C TRP A 198 -10.06 19.80 -4.70
N SER A 199 -9.58 19.50 -5.90
CA SER A 199 -8.29 18.82 -6.08
C SER A 199 -7.13 19.70 -5.61
N ALA A 200 -7.12 20.98 -5.98
CA ALA A 200 -6.12 21.95 -5.54
C ALA A 200 -6.17 22.20 -4.01
N GLU A 201 -7.38 22.34 -3.44
CA GLU A 201 -7.57 22.51 -2.00
C GLU A 201 -7.09 21.27 -1.22
N ARG A 202 -7.37 20.07 -1.72
CA ARG A 202 -6.94 18.82 -1.08
C ARG A 202 -5.42 18.76 -0.94
N ASP A 203 -4.69 19.21 -1.94
CA ASP A 203 -3.23 19.19 -1.92
C ASP A 203 -2.65 20.19 -0.89
N THR A 204 -3.42 21.21 -0.52
CA THR A 204 -3.06 22.19 0.53
C THR A 204 -3.58 21.82 1.93
N ARG A 205 -4.46 20.83 2.04
CA ARG A 205 -5.12 20.50 3.31
C ARG A 205 -4.17 19.74 4.22
N VAL A 206 -3.68 20.41 5.26
CA VAL A 206 -2.98 19.76 6.37
C VAL A 206 -3.99 18.87 7.10
N ARG A 207 -3.64 17.61 7.35
CA ARG A 207 -4.49 16.71 8.13
C ARG A 207 -4.59 17.23 9.56
N ALA A 208 -5.72 16.96 10.22
CA ALA A 208 -5.93 17.40 11.61
C ALA A 208 -4.84 16.87 12.56
N ASP A 209 -4.30 15.68 12.27
CA ASP A 209 -3.25 15.02 13.05
C ASP A 209 -1.83 15.53 12.73
N GLY A 210 -1.71 16.61 11.93
CA GLY A 210 -0.43 17.10 11.43
C GLY A 210 0.05 16.38 10.16
N PRO A 211 1.30 16.62 9.74
CA PRO A 211 1.85 15.99 8.54
C PRO A 211 2.09 14.49 8.75
N ALA A 212 1.89 13.71 7.69
CA ALA A 212 2.07 12.26 7.73
C ALA A 212 3.55 11.83 7.79
N ALA A 213 4.46 12.73 7.41
CA ALA A 213 5.90 12.49 7.44
C ALA A 213 6.56 13.44 8.46
N PRO A 214 7.60 12.97 9.16
CA PRO A 214 8.38 13.82 10.05
C PRO A 214 9.14 14.90 9.28
N HIS A 215 9.39 16.04 9.91
CA HIS A 215 10.16 17.15 9.35
C HIS A 215 11.66 16.95 9.58
N ALA A 216 12.04 16.40 10.74
CA ALA A 216 13.42 16.17 11.09
C ALA A 216 13.99 14.97 10.31
N PRO A 217 15.25 15.04 9.85
CA PRO A 217 15.90 13.95 9.14
C PRO A 217 16.04 12.73 10.06
N ALA A 218 15.94 11.53 9.48
CA ALA A 218 16.07 10.29 10.23
C ALA A 218 17.43 10.21 10.96
N VAL A 219 17.41 9.73 12.20
CA VAL A 219 18.60 9.54 13.03
C VAL A 219 18.94 8.06 13.10
N GLN A 220 20.11 7.69 12.58
CA GLN A 220 20.62 6.33 12.68
C GLN A 220 21.41 6.15 13.99
N LEU A 221 20.98 5.19 14.80
CA LEU A 221 21.67 4.79 16.03
C LEU A 221 22.64 3.65 15.69
N CYS A 222 23.80 4.01 15.16
CA CYS A 222 24.83 3.05 14.72
C CYS A 222 25.34 2.19 15.87
N HIS A 223 25.70 0.94 15.57
CA HIS A 223 26.26 0.04 16.56
C HIS A 223 27.55 0.60 17.21
N SER A 224 27.67 0.49 18.54
CA SER A 224 28.86 0.95 19.28
C SER A 224 29.06 0.12 20.55
N TYR A 225 30.32 0.02 21.01
CA TYR A 225 30.70 -0.77 22.19
C TYR A 225 31.41 0.05 23.26
N PRO A 226 30.84 1.15 23.77
CA PRO A 226 31.43 1.86 24.89
C PRO A 226 31.39 0.97 26.15
N LYS A 227 32.55 0.73 26.76
CA LYS A 227 32.65 0.00 28.03
C LYS A 227 32.30 0.87 29.24
N GLU A 228 32.52 2.18 29.11
CA GLU A 228 32.30 3.17 30.15
C GLU A 228 31.46 4.34 29.61
N PRO A 229 30.71 5.05 30.49
CA PRO A 229 30.00 6.25 30.09
C PRO A 229 30.95 7.31 29.53
N VAL A 230 30.54 8.00 28.47
CA VAL A 230 31.27 9.13 27.88
C VAL A 230 30.59 10.43 28.28
N ALA A 231 31.35 11.50 28.53
CA ALA A 231 30.82 12.77 29.05
C ALA A 231 29.74 13.41 28.15
N ASN A 232 29.85 13.28 26.82
CA ASN A 232 28.88 13.80 25.86
C ASN A 232 28.58 12.72 24.82
N PRO A 233 27.70 11.75 25.13
CA PRO A 233 27.52 10.58 24.29
C PRO A 233 26.68 10.87 23.03
N GLY A 234 25.93 11.98 23.01
CA GLY A 234 25.01 12.29 21.91
C GLY A 234 24.09 11.11 21.62
N HIS A 235 23.88 10.80 20.33
CA HIS A 235 23.02 9.68 19.91
C HIS A 235 23.52 8.30 20.36
N LEU A 236 24.81 8.13 20.68
CA LEU A 236 25.32 6.86 21.23
C LEU A 236 24.65 6.53 22.57
N GLY A 237 24.36 7.56 23.36
CA GLY A 237 23.70 7.44 24.65
C GLY A 237 22.27 6.91 24.55
N LEU A 238 21.64 6.98 23.38
CA LEU A 238 20.27 6.49 23.16
C LEU A 238 20.19 4.97 23.00
N ARG A 239 21.32 4.29 22.76
CA ARG A 239 21.30 2.83 22.56
C ARG A 239 21.04 2.04 23.83
N ASN A 240 20.54 0.82 23.67
CA ASN A 240 20.22 -0.07 24.79
C ASN A 240 21.45 -0.69 25.44
N ASP A 241 22.53 -0.84 24.66
CA ASP A 241 23.82 -1.38 25.08
C ASP A 241 24.75 -0.32 25.70
N TYR A 242 24.42 0.97 25.56
CA TYR A 242 25.17 2.06 26.19
C TYR A 242 25.21 1.89 27.73
N PRO A 243 26.38 2.04 28.38
CA PRO A 243 26.57 1.83 29.82
C PRO A 243 25.97 2.98 30.64
N ALA A 244 24.64 3.06 30.68
CA ALA A 244 23.87 3.93 31.57
C ALA A 244 23.21 3.05 32.64
N PRO A 245 23.77 3.00 33.87
CA PRO A 245 23.25 2.11 34.91
C PRO A 245 21.81 2.43 35.27
N ILE A 246 20.94 1.42 35.31
CA ILE A 246 19.54 1.58 35.68
C ILE A 246 19.18 0.71 36.88
N THR A 247 18.35 1.24 37.77
CA THR A 247 17.82 0.48 38.91
C THR A 247 16.43 -0.02 38.61
N VAL A 248 16.24 -1.35 38.63
CA VAL A 248 14.95 -2.03 38.42
C VAL A 248 14.70 -2.96 39.61
N GLU A 249 13.58 -2.78 40.31
CA GLU A 249 13.22 -3.57 41.51
C GLU A 249 14.36 -3.69 42.55
N LYS A 250 15.12 -2.60 42.75
CA LYS A 250 16.29 -2.49 43.65
C LYS A 250 17.57 -3.17 43.16
N VAL A 251 17.59 -3.73 41.95
CA VAL A 251 18.80 -4.27 41.32
C VAL A 251 19.34 -3.25 40.33
N VAL A 252 20.63 -2.94 40.44
CA VAL A 252 21.33 -2.06 39.50
C VAL A 252 21.88 -2.89 38.35
N TYR A 253 21.49 -2.56 37.12
CA TYR A 253 22.00 -3.17 35.90
C TYR A 253 22.90 -2.17 35.17
N PRO A 254 24.04 -2.62 34.58
CA PRO A 254 24.96 -1.72 33.87
C PRO A 254 24.34 -1.00 32.65
N SER A 255 23.34 -1.61 32.01
CA SER A 255 22.58 -1.00 30.92
C SER A 255 21.20 -1.64 30.75
N VAL A 256 20.36 -1.03 29.89
CA VAL A 256 19.05 -1.59 29.50
C VAL A 256 19.19 -2.99 28.92
N ALA A 257 20.21 -3.26 28.11
CA ALA A 257 20.45 -4.58 27.55
C ALA A 257 20.70 -5.65 28.64
N HIS A 258 21.47 -5.31 29.68
CA HIS A 258 21.69 -6.23 30.81
C HIS A 258 20.38 -6.54 31.54
N ALA A 259 19.60 -5.51 31.87
CA ALA A 259 18.30 -5.69 32.53
C ALA A 259 17.33 -6.52 31.68
N TYR A 260 17.27 -6.26 30.37
CA TYR A 260 16.41 -6.98 29.43
C TYR A 260 16.75 -8.48 29.38
N TRP A 261 18.04 -8.81 29.23
CA TRP A 261 18.48 -10.20 29.18
C TRP A 261 18.32 -10.92 30.53
N ALA A 262 18.59 -10.23 31.65
CA ALA A 262 18.38 -10.75 32.99
C ALA A 262 16.90 -11.08 33.29
N LEU A 263 15.96 -10.26 32.80
CA LEU A 263 14.52 -10.48 32.94
C LEU A 263 13.98 -11.54 31.97
N SER A 264 14.71 -11.84 30.89
CA SER A 264 14.31 -12.85 29.91
C SER A 264 14.49 -14.30 30.38
N VAL A 265 15.25 -14.52 31.46
CA VAL A 265 15.57 -15.85 32.01
C VAL A 265 14.94 -16.08 33.39
N THR A 266 14.68 -17.34 33.72
CA THR A 266 14.07 -17.75 35.00
C THR A 266 15.09 -18.15 36.06
N GLN A 267 16.24 -18.70 35.65
CA GLN A 267 17.32 -19.19 36.51
C GLN A 267 18.01 -18.04 37.28
N PRO A 268 17.97 -17.98 38.62
CA PRO A 268 18.57 -16.91 39.42
C PRO A 268 20.10 -16.79 39.26
N GLU A 269 20.79 -17.92 39.11
CA GLU A 269 22.23 -18.00 38.89
C GLU A 269 22.63 -17.36 37.56
N VAL A 270 21.91 -17.66 36.48
CA VAL A 270 22.14 -17.05 35.15
C VAL A 270 21.79 -15.57 35.20
N ARG A 271 20.71 -15.19 35.89
CA ARG A 271 20.36 -13.77 36.06
C ARG A 271 21.48 -12.99 36.74
N SER A 272 22.05 -13.54 37.81
CA SER A 272 23.16 -12.91 38.53
C SER A 272 24.42 -12.81 37.66
N ALA A 273 24.72 -13.86 36.86
CA ALA A 273 25.83 -13.85 35.91
C ALA A 273 25.65 -12.80 34.80
N ILE A 274 24.42 -12.64 34.28
CA ILE A 274 24.08 -11.60 33.30
C ILE A 274 24.28 -10.21 33.90
N THR A 275 23.80 -9.97 35.13
CA THR A 275 23.96 -8.68 35.81
C THR A 275 25.44 -8.32 36.03
N ALA A 276 26.28 -9.32 36.28
CA ALA A 276 27.71 -9.15 36.52
C ALA A 276 28.57 -9.16 35.23
N ALA A 277 27.96 -9.30 34.05
CA ALA A 277 28.70 -9.36 32.79
C ALA A 277 29.33 -8.00 32.45
N ASP A 278 30.57 -8.02 31.93
CA ASP A 278 31.32 -6.80 31.58
C ASP A 278 30.75 -6.05 30.38
N THR A 279 29.96 -6.73 29.53
CA THR A 279 29.42 -6.15 28.30
C THR A 279 28.02 -6.67 27.98
N ALA A 280 27.24 -5.85 27.28
CA ALA A 280 25.90 -6.23 26.80
C ALA A 280 25.93 -7.46 25.87
N ALA A 281 27.01 -7.63 25.11
CA ALA A 281 27.21 -8.81 24.26
C ALA A 281 27.39 -10.09 25.10
N ALA A 282 28.22 -10.05 26.15
CA ALA A 282 28.37 -11.18 27.07
C ALA A 282 27.05 -11.50 27.81
N ALA A 283 26.30 -10.47 28.23
CA ALA A 283 24.95 -10.64 28.78
C ALA A 283 24.01 -11.35 27.81
N HIS A 284 24.04 -11.00 26.52
CA HIS A 284 23.24 -11.66 25.49
C HIS A 284 23.61 -13.13 25.31
N GLU A 285 24.89 -13.45 25.18
CA GLU A 285 25.41 -14.82 25.01
C GLU A 285 24.98 -15.74 26.17
N LEU A 286 25.16 -15.30 27.42
CA LEU A 286 24.72 -16.04 28.61
C LEU A 286 23.22 -16.32 28.59
N ALA A 287 22.44 -15.33 28.18
CA ALA A 287 21.00 -15.43 28.11
C ALA A 287 20.56 -16.32 26.94
N ALA A 288 21.27 -16.31 25.81
CA ALA A 288 21.00 -17.14 24.63
C ALA A 288 21.29 -18.63 24.88
N ALA A 289 22.27 -18.93 25.73
CA ALA A 289 22.58 -20.29 26.19
C ALA A 289 21.54 -20.87 27.17
N THR A 290 20.56 -20.07 27.60
CA THR A 290 19.58 -20.43 28.63
C THR A 290 18.16 -20.42 28.07
N ALA A 291 17.31 -21.32 28.58
CA ALA A 291 15.89 -21.31 28.24
C ALA A 291 15.23 -19.97 28.63
N ARG A 292 14.51 -19.37 27.67
CA ARG A 292 13.75 -18.14 27.91
C ARG A 292 12.55 -18.41 28.82
N ARG A 293 12.13 -17.36 29.53
CA ARG A 293 10.86 -17.34 30.25
C ARG A 293 9.71 -17.63 29.27
N GLU A 294 8.76 -18.45 29.71
CA GLU A 294 7.58 -18.78 28.92
C GLU A 294 6.80 -17.50 28.54
N GLY A 295 6.36 -17.42 27.28
CA GLY A 295 5.65 -16.26 26.74
C GLY A 295 6.50 -15.00 26.52
N TRP A 296 7.84 -15.10 26.59
CA TRP A 296 8.74 -13.95 26.45
C TRP A 296 8.52 -13.17 25.15
N GLU A 297 8.26 -13.86 24.02
CA GLU A 297 8.02 -13.22 22.73
C GLU A 297 6.79 -12.28 22.72
N HIS A 298 5.83 -12.51 23.61
CA HIS A 298 4.62 -11.70 23.76
C HIS A 298 4.85 -10.49 24.66
N VAL A 299 5.70 -10.60 25.68
CA VAL A 299 5.93 -9.53 26.67
C VAL A 299 7.18 -8.69 26.41
N ARG A 300 8.11 -9.16 25.56
CA ARG A 300 9.42 -8.52 25.35
C ARG A 300 9.37 -7.04 24.98
N ALA A 301 8.38 -6.62 24.19
CA ALA A 301 8.21 -5.22 23.79
C ALA A 301 7.82 -4.36 25.01
N ALA A 302 6.85 -4.81 25.80
CA ALA A 302 6.43 -4.11 27.01
C ALA A 302 7.56 -4.01 28.04
N VAL A 303 8.33 -5.09 28.24
CA VAL A 303 9.51 -5.08 29.12
C VAL A 303 10.52 -4.03 28.62
N MET A 304 10.85 -4.04 27.32
CA MET A 304 11.80 -3.08 26.75
C MET A 304 11.32 -1.64 26.95
N THR A 305 10.04 -1.34 26.69
CA THR A 305 9.47 -0.01 26.91
C THR A 305 9.61 0.43 28.38
N SER A 306 9.29 -0.44 29.34
CA SER A 306 9.44 -0.13 30.76
C SER A 306 10.89 0.16 31.18
N LEU A 307 11.85 -0.59 30.61
CA LEU A 307 13.28 -0.36 30.86
C LEU A 307 13.76 0.95 30.23
N LEU A 308 13.29 1.29 29.02
CA LEU A 308 13.58 2.56 28.38
C LEU A 308 13.04 3.73 29.18
N ARG A 309 11.79 3.67 29.65
CA ARG A 309 11.22 4.67 30.56
C ARG A 309 12.09 4.87 31.79
N THR A 310 12.47 3.76 32.44
CA THR A 310 13.35 3.78 33.62
C THR A 310 14.70 4.43 33.33
N LYS A 311 15.30 4.16 32.16
CA LYS A 311 16.55 4.79 31.72
C LYS A 311 16.39 6.30 31.61
N TYR A 312 15.39 6.78 30.87
CA TYR A 312 15.24 8.23 30.65
C TYR A 312 14.73 8.98 31.88
N ASP A 313 14.03 8.30 32.80
CA ASP A 313 13.67 8.87 34.11
C ASP A 313 14.91 9.03 35.02
N GLN A 314 15.86 8.09 34.96
CA GLN A 314 17.09 8.10 35.79
C GLN A 314 18.25 8.90 35.18
N HIS A 315 18.22 9.16 33.86
CA HIS A 315 19.27 9.87 33.11
C HIS A 315 18.68 11.05 32.30
N PRO A 316 18.36 12.18 32.96
CA PRO A 316 17.70 13.33 32.33
C PRO A 316 18.49 13.92 31.14
N GLU A 317 19.82 13.85 31.14
CA GLU A 317 20.67 14.31 30.04
C GLU A 317 20.49 13.47 28.77
N LEU A 318 20.24 12.16 28.92
CA LEU A 318 19.89 11.28 27.81
C LEU A 318 18.45 11.51 27.36
N ALA A 319 17.55 11.87 28.28
CA ALA A 319 16.18 12.23 27.96
C ALA A 319 16.12 13.51 27.10
N GLU A 320 16.90 14.54 27.43
CA GLU A 320 17.03 15.74 26.60
C GLU A 320 17.66 15.43 25.24
N THR A 321 18.63 14.49 25.18
CA THR A 321 19.20 14.03 23.90
C THR A 321 18.14 13.34 23.04
N LEU A 322 17.24 12.54 23.63
CA LEU A 322 16.14 11.90 22.92
C LEU A 322 15.11 12.94 22.45
N LEU A 323 14.74 13.90 23.30
CA LEU A 323 13.83 15.00 22.95
C LEU A 323 14.40 15.88 21.83
N ALA A 324 15.70 16.10 21.79
CA ALA A 324 16.37 16.87 20.74
C ALA A 324 16.28 16.24 19.35
N THR A 325 15.88 14.96 19.25
CA THR A 325 15.58 14.31 17.95
C THR A 325 14.22 14.72 17.37
N ASP A 326 13.43 15.51 18.09
CA ASP A 326 12.14 16.09 17.66
C ASP A 326 11.18 15.04 17.08
N ASP A 327 10.71 15.18 15.84
CA ASP A 327 9.85 14.20 15.17
C ASP A 327 10.62 13.17 14.34
N ALA A 328 11.96 13.17 14.36
CA ALA A 328 12.78 12.31 13.50
C ALA A 328 12.46 10.82 13.68
N THR A 329 12.48 10.07 12.58
CA THR A 329 12.47 8.60 12.65
C THR A 329 13.79 8.09 13.23
N LEU A 330 13.71 7.24 14.25
CA LEU A 330 14.87 6.64 14.89
C LEU A 330 15.14 5.26 14.29
N ILE A 331 16.27 5.10 13.62
CA ILE A 331 16.67 3.83 12.97
C ILE A 331 17.70 3.14 13.87
N TYR A 332 17.29 2.04 14.51
CA TYR A 332 18.17 1.27 15.37
C TYR A 332 18.98 0.26 14.57
N ASP A 333 20.30 0.45 14.53
CA ASP A 333 21.19 -0.49 13.85
C ASP A 333 21.47 -1.71 14.74
N ASP A 334 20.93 -2.85 14.31
CA ASP A 334 21.16 -4.18 14.86
C ASP A 334 20.94 -5.21 13.76
N THR A 335 22.03 -5.76 13.24
CA THR A 335 22.06 -6.77 12.18
C THR A 335 21.78 -8.17 12.70
N THR A 336 21.79 -8.38 14.02
CA THR A 336 21.60 -9.69 14.65
C THR A 336 20.12 -9.98 14.92
N SER A 337 19.28 -8.94 15.01
CA SER A 337 17.85 -9.07 15.28
C SER A 337 17.00 -8.33 14.27
N ALA A 338 16.38 -9.09 13.36
CA ALA A 338 15.34 -8.57 12.46
C ALA A 338 14.09 -8.06 13.20
N PHE A 339 13.92 -8.37 14.50
CA PHE A 339 12.83 -7.83 15.30
C PHE A 339 13.21 -6.47 15.90
N TRP A 340 14.38 -6.34 16.54
CA TRP A 340 14.76 -5.14 17.27
C TRP A 340 15.35 -4.05 16.38
N GLY A 341 16.19 -4.43 15.42
CA GLY A 341 16.87 -3.49 14.51
C GLY A 341 16.21 -3.36 13.15
N ASP A 342 16.74 -2.41 12.38
CA ASP A 342 16.37 -2.15 10.99
C ASP A 342 17.01 -3.15 10.00
N ASN A 343 18.14 -3.78 10.35
CA ASN A 343 18.80 -4.81 9.53
C ASN A 343 18.90 -4.45 8.03
N GLY A 344 19.40 -3.24 7.71
CA GLY A 344 19.53 -2.75 6.34
C GLY A 344 18.20 -2.56 5.60
N GLY A 345 17.15 -2.12 6.30
CA GLY A 345 15.80 -1.93 5.78
C GLY A 345 14.92 -3.19 5.73
N HIS A 346 15.40 -4.33 6.21
CA HIS A 346 14.66 -5.60 6.21
C HIS A 346 14.11 -6.01 7.58
N GLY A 347 14.54 -5.33 8.63
CA GLY A 347 14.12 -5.53 10.01
C GLY A 347 12.89 -4.70 10.37
N ARG A 348 12.33 -4.98 11.56
CA ARG A 348 11.12 -4.32 12.06
C ARG A 348 11.40 -3.02 12.80
N ASN A 349 12.65 -2.77 13.17
CA ASN A 349 13.11 -1.58 13.90
C ASN A 349 12.26 -1.28 15.16
N TRP A 350 11.91 -2.31 15.94
CA TRP A 350 11.09 -2.10 17.14
C TRP A 350 11.75 -1.19 18.16
N THR A 351 13.08 -1.26 18.32
CA THR A 351 13.77 -0.39 19.28
C THR A 351 13.61 1.08 18.92
N GLY A 352 13.76 1.44 17.63
CA GLY A 352 13.52 2.79 17.15
C GLY A 352 12.11 3.29 17.46
N ARG A 353 11.10 2.48 17.14
CA ARG A 353 9.69 2.79 17.41
C ARG A 353 9.38 2.94 18.91
N LEU A 354 9.99 2.13 19.76
CA LEU A 354 9.82 2.24 21.20
C LEU A 354 10.51 3.50 21.76
N LEU A 355 11.66 3.89 21.21
CA LEU A 355 12.29 5.17 21.55
C LEU A 355 11.44 6.36 21.12
N GLU A 356 10.80 6.31 19.95
CA GLU A 356 9.84 7.33 19.49
C GLU A 356 8.62 7.41 20.41
N LEU A 357 8.09 6.27 20.88
CA LEU A 357 7.01 6.23 21.88
C LEU A 357 7.46 6.89 23.19
N VAL A 358 8.62 6.51 23.73
CA VAL A 358 9.12 7.10 24.98
C VAL A 358 9.43 8.60 24.81
N ARG A 359 9.95 9.02 23.66
CA ARG A 359 10.10 10.44 23.32
C ARG A 359 8.76 11.18 23.35
N SER A 360 7.72 10.58 22.78
CA SER A 360 6.36 11.13 22.82
C SER A 360 5.82 11.23 24.25
N GLU A 361 6.07 10.25 25.11
CA GLU A 361 5.70 10.27 26.53
C GLU A 361 6.44 11.39 27.28
N LEU A 362 7.73 11.60 26.99
CA LEU A 362 8.50 12.70 27.55
C LEU A 362 7.95 14.07 27.10
N HIS A 363 7.60 14.24 25.82
CA HIS A 363 6.93 15.46 25.35
C HIS A 363 5.56 15.66 26.01
N MET A 364 4.78 14.59 26.19
CA MET A 364 3.48 14.65 26.87
C MET A 364 3.63 15.20 28.29
N ARG A 365 4.58 14.65 29.07
CA ARG A 365 4.91 15.13 30.42
C ARG A 365 5.40 16.59 30.41
N ARG A 366 6.31 16.94 29.48
CA ARG A 366 6.87 18.30 29.36
C ARG A 366 5.80 19.35 29.01
N ASN A 367 4.78 18.96 28.25
CA ASN A 367 3.65 19.83 27.88
C ASN A 367 2.51 19.81 28.90
N GLY A 368 2.65 19.10 30.03
CA GLY A 368 1.64 19.05 31.09
C GLY A 368 0.36 18.31 30.72
N ILE A 369 0.42 17.40 29.73
CA ILE A 369 -0.70 16.53 29.38
C ILE A 369 -0.76 15.38 30.40
N PRO A 370 -1.92 15.07 31.01
CA PRO A 370 -2.03 14.01 32.03
C PRO A 370 -1.63 12.63 31.51
N GLU A 371 -0.96 11.84 32.34
CA GLU A 371 -0.78 10.40 32.11
C GLU A 371 -2.14 9.68 32.27
N LEU A 372 -2.40 8.70 31.39
CA LEU A 372 -3.66 7.93 31.34
C LEU A 372 -3.64 6.68 32.23
#